data_AF-A0A0J7XKS1-F1
#
_entry.id   AF-A0A0J7XKS1-F1
#
_cell.length_a   1.000
_cell.length_b   1.000
_cell.length_c   1.000
_cell.angle_alpha   90.00
_cell.angle_beta   90.00
_cell.angle_gamma   90.00
#
_symmetry.space_group_name_H-M   'P 1'
#
loop_
_entity.id
_entity.type
_entity.pdbx_description
1 polymer ?
#
loop_
_entity_poly.entity_id
_entity_poly.type
_entity_poly.pdbx_seq_one_letter_code
_entity_poly.pdbx_strand_id
1 'polypeptide(L)'
;MTDTEDEDSPQTKPRRTHFRRSDGPKLTPDAASRQGAVTKLAFEMLGKDGAIAYLNLDSESLGGRPLDLATASVDGLKRVESDLAARRAGVGA
;
A
#
# COMPACT_ATOMS: atom_id res chain seq x y z
N MET A 1 -36.48 -13.87 -23.07
CA MET A 1 -36.37 -12.70 -22.18
C MET A 1 -35.52 -13.15 -21.02
N THR A 2 -34.22 -13.12 -21.24
CA THR A 2 -33.07 -13.55 -20.40
C THR A 2 -31.89 -12.84 -21.07
N ASP A 3 -30.89 -12.27 -20.42
CA ASP A 3 -30.55 -12.19 -19.00
C ASP A 3 -29.67 -10.93 -18.87
N THR A 4 -29.66 -10.31 -17.70
CA THR A 4 -28.85 -9.14 -17.37
C THR A 4 -27.50 -9.61 -16.87
N GLU A 5 -26.44 -9.43 -17.65
CA GLU A 5 -25.06 -9.61 -17.16
C GLU A 5 -24.16 -8.58 -17.86
N ASP A 6 -23.82 -7.50 -17.15
CA ASP A 6 -22.64 -6.71 -17.47
C ASP A 6 -21.93 -6.39 -16.15
N GLU A 7 -21.12 -7.37 -15.74
CA GLU A 7 -20.13 -7.32 -14.68
C GLU A 7 -18.97 -6.39 -15.11
N ASP A 8 -19.09 -5.09 -14.86
CA ASP A 8 -17.97 -4.15 -15.02
C ASP A 8 -17.06 -4.23 -13.77
N SER A 9 -16.24 -5.27 -13.72
CA SER A 9 -15.07 -5.33 -12.85
C SER A 9 -13.88 -4.69 -13.56
N PRO A 10 -13.41 -3.49 -13.16
CA PRO A 10 -12.27 -2.86 -13.82
C PRO A 10 -10.97 -3.61 -13.47
N GLN A 11 -10.59 -4.56 -14.33
CA GLN A 11 -9.26 -5.19 -14.32
C GLN A 11 -8.17 -4.14 -14.63
N THR A 12 -7.64 -3.54 -13.57
CA THR A 12 -6.47 -2.65 -13.68
C THR A 12 -5.22 -3.48 -13.92
N LYS A 13 -4.78 -3.51 -15.17
CA LYS A 13 -3.54 -4.15 -15.66
C LYS A 13 -2.36 -3.82 -14.73
N PRO A 14 -1.52 -4.79 -14.32
CA PRO A 14 -0.40 -4.51 -13.43
C PRO A 14 0.63 -3.67 -14.18
N ARG A 15 0.63 -2.36 -13.92
CA ARG A 15 1.65 -1.44 -14.42
C ARG A 15 2.97 -1.83 -13.76
N ARG A 16 3.95 -2.25 -14.56
CA ARG A 16 5.33 -2.48 -14.11
C ARG A 16 5.80 -1.27 -13.30
N THR A 17 5.84 -1.43 -11.98
CA THR A 17 6.38 -0.43 -11.05
C THR A 17 7.89 -0.42 -11.22
N HIS A 18 8.37 0.41 -12.14
CA HIS A 18 9.74 0.87 -12.08
C HIS A 18 9.94 1.50 -10.69
N PHE A 19 10.96 1.05 -9.96
CA PHE A 19 11.51 1.81 -8.84
C PHE A 19 11.82 3.21 -9.38
N ARG A 20 10.91 4.17 -9.12
CA ARG A 20 11.20 5.57 -9.41
C ARG A 20 12.31 5.94 -8.45
N ARG A 21 13.52 6.12 -8.98
CA ARG A 21 14.52 6.92 -8.28
C ARG A 21 13.89 8.29 -8.12
N SER A 22 13.51 8.63 -6.90
CA SER A 22 13.14 10.00 -6.57
C SER A 22 14.38 10.84 -6.83
N ASP A 23 14.35 11.75 -7.81
CA ASP A 23 15.37 12.81 -7.98
C ASP A 23 15.36 13.82 -6.80
N GLY A 24 14.58 13.53 -5.74
CA GLY A 24 14.54 14.27 -4.49
C GLY A 24 15.75 13.96 -3.59
N PRO A 25 15.94 14.77 -2.53
CA PRO A 25 17.02 14.57 -1.57
C PRO A 25 17.04 13.13 -1.06
N LYS A 26 18.23 12.56 -0.85
CA LYS A 26 18.39 11.27 -0.19
C LYS A 26 17.45 11.19 1.02
N LEU A 27 16.66 10.12 1.07
CA LEU A 27 15.74 9.87 2.17
C LEU A 27 16.48 10.07 3.49
N THR A 28 15.96 10.93 4.36
CA THR A 28 16.57 11.17 5.66
C THR A 28 16.63 9.84 6.42
N PRO A 29 17.61 9.64 7.34
CA PRO A 29 17.71 8.39 8.10
C PRO A 29 16.38 8.01 8.76
N ASP A 30 15.64 9.02 9.20
CA ASP A 30 14.34 8.89 9.85
C ASP A 30 13.26 8.37 8.89
N ALA A 31 13.22 8.89 7.65
CA ALA A 31 12.30 8.42 6.62
C ALA A 31 12.69 7.01 6.12
N ALA A 32 13.97 6.66 6.08
CA ALA A 32 14.44 5.31 5.77
C ALA A 32 14.03 4.29 6.84
N SER A 33 14.14 4.66 8.12
CA SER A 33 13.65 3.85 9.25
C SER A 33 12.15 3.59 9.13
N ARG A 34 11.35 4.62 8.81
CA ARG A 34 9.90 4.45 8.59
C ARG A 34 9.59 3.58 7.37
N GLN A 35 10.34 3.74 6.28
CA GLN A 35 10.20 2.88 5.11
C GLN A 35 10.45 1.41 5.47
N GLY A 36 11.51 1.14 6.23
CA GLY A 36 11.83 -0.20 6.71
C GLY A 36 10.73 -0.77 7.60
N ALA A 37 10.23 0.02 8.54
CA ALA A 37 9.17 -0.37 9.47
C ALA A 37 7.87 -0.75 8.73
N VAL A 38 7.38 0.12 7.84
CA VAL A 38 6.14 -0.14 7.08
C VAL A 38 6.30 -1.33 6.14
N THR A 39 7.48 -1.46 5.52
CA THR A 39 7.78 -2.56 4.59
C THR A 39 7.75 -3.88 5.33
N LYS A 40 8.48 -3.98 6.45
CA LYS A 40 8.51 -5.17 7.29
C LYS A 40 7.11 -5.56 7.77
N LEU A 41 6.34 -4.60 8.28
CA LEU A 41 4.99 -4.86 8.76
C LEU A 41 4.08 -5.39 7.65
N ALA A 42 4.10 -4.76 6.47
CA ALA A 42 3.30 -5.23 5.34
C ALA A 42 3.67 -6.66 4.94
N PHE A 43 4.97 -6.99 4.92
CA PHE A 43 5.44 -8.36 4.66
C PHE A 43 4.94 -9.38 5.69
N GLU A 44 4.99 -9.04 6.98
CA GLU A 44 4.51 -9.90 8.07
C GLU A 44 2.99 -10.11 8.03
N MET A 45 2.24 -9.10 7.57
CA MET A 45 0.77 -9.11 7.59
C MET A 45 0.14 -9.72 6.34
N LEU A 46 0.71 -9.43 5.16
CA LEU A 46 0.11 -9.77 3.85
C LEU A 46 0.95 -10.78 3.05
N GLY A 47 2.15 -11.13 3.53
CA GLY A 47 3.11 -11.90 2.74
C GLY A 47 3.74 -11.08 1.61
N LYS A 48 4.63 -11.72 0.84
CA LYS A 48 5.49 -11.02 -0.12
C LYS A 48 4.73 -10.25 -1.20
N ASP A 49 3.87 -10.94 -1.94
CA ASP A 49 3.20 -10.34 -3.08
C ASP A 49 2.10 -9.37 -2.63
N GLY A 50 1.39 -9.70 -1.54
CA GLY A 50 0.40 -8.83 -0.93
C GLY A 50 1.00 -7.53 -0.39
N ALA A 51 2.17 -7.59 0.25
CA ALA A 51 2.88 -6.40 0.73
C ALA A 51 3.32 -5.50 -0.41
N ILE A 52 3.93 -6.07 -1.47
CA ILE A 52 4.39 -5.31 -2.63
C ILE A 52 3.21 -4.63 -3.32
N ALA A 53 2.10 -5.35 -3.51
CA ALA A 53 0.89 -4.78 -4.08
C ALA A 53 0.37 -3.64 -3.21
N TYR A 54 0.17 -3.88 -1.92
CA TYR A 54 -0.35 -2.90 -0.98
C TYR A 54 0.48 -1.61 -0.90
N LEU A 55 1.79 -1.73 -0.68
CA LEU A 55 2.67 -0.56 -0.50
C LEU A 55 2.75 0.32 -1.76
N ASN A 56 2.56 -0.27 -2.93
CA ASN A 56 2.65 0.42 -4.20
C ASN A 56 1.30 0.87 -4.77
N LEU A 57 0.19 0.30 -4.31
CA LEU A 57 -1.16 0.61 -4.75
C LEU A 57 -1.60 1.96 -4.19
N ASP A 58 -2.26 2.75 -5.02
CA ASP A 58 -2.88 3.98 -4.56
C ASP A 58 -4.17 3.64 -3.81
N SER A 59 -4.26 4.00 -2.54
CA SER A 59 -5.40 3.68 -1.70
C SER A 59 -6.20 4.94 -1.43
N GLU A 60 -7.39 5.03 -2.04
CA GLU A 60 -8.30 6.17 -1.81
C GLU A 60 -8.65 6.34 -0.33
N SER A 61 -8.77 5.23 0.41
CA SER A 61 -9.01 5.23 1.87
C SER A 61 -7.91 5.92 2.67
N LEU A 62 -6.68 5.89 2.17
CA LEU A 62 -5.51 6.51 2.80
C LEU A 62 -5.19 7.88 2.20
N GLY A 63 -5.87 8.24 1.10
CA GLY A 63 -5.59 9.46 0.34
C GLY A 63 -4.26 9.43 -0.40
N GLY A 64 -3.75 8.23 -0.72
CA GLY A 64 -2.48 8.07 -1.43
C GLY A 64 -1.86 6.68 -1.32
N ARG A 65 -0.61 6.57 -1.78
CA ARG A 65 0.17 5.33 -1.72
C ARG A 65 0.72 5.11 -0.30
N PRO A 66 0.53 3.92 0.31
CA PRO A 66 0.94 3.67 1.69
C PRO A 66 2.43 3.92 1.95
N LEU A 67 3.30 3.54 1.01
CA LEU A 67 4.74 3.77 1.15
C LEU A 67 5.10 5.26 1.19
N ASP A 68 4.44 6.07 0.36
CA ASP A 68 4.70 7.51 0.28
C ASP A 68 4.19 8.22 1.55
N LEU A 69 3.02 7.80 2.07
CA LEU A 69 2.47 8.31 3.33
C LEU A 69 3.35 7.97 4.53
N ALA A 70 3.80 6.72 4.64
CA ALA A 70 4.63 6.27 5.76
C ALA A 70 6.01 6.92 5.78
N THR A 71 6.59 7.18 4.62
CA THR A 71 7.91 7.86 4.54
C THR A 71 7.81 9.36 4.78
N ALA A 72 6.72 9.99 4.34
CA ALA A 72 6.50 11.43 4.50
C ALA A 72 6.40 11.87 5.97
N SER A 73 5.79 11.05 6.85
CA SER A 73 5.62 11.42 8.26
C SER A 73 5.36 10.24 9.18
N VAL A 74 5.56 10.44 10.49
CA VAL A 74 5.19 9.47 11.53
C VAL A 74 3.67 9.25 11.57
N ASP A 75 2.87 10.29 11.34
CA ASP A 75 1.41 10.16 11.31
C ASP A 75 0.93 9.36 10.10
N GLY A 76 1.58 9.53 8.95
CA GLY A 76 1.34 8.71 7.78
C GLY A 76 1.67 7.23 8.03
N LEU A 77 2.75 6.95 8.77
CA LEU A 77 3.08 5.58 9.18
C LEU A 77 1.95 4.97 10.04
N LYS A 78 1.50 5.67 11.08
CA LYS A 78 0.40 5.20 11.96
C LYS A 78 -0.90 4.93 11.21
N ARG A 79 -1.23 5.73 10.19
CA ARG A 79 -2.42 5.50 9.34
C ARG A 79 -2.30 4.20 8.56
N VAL A 80 -1.13 3.94 7.97
CA VAL A 80 -0.87 2.71 7.22
C VAL A 80 -0.88 1.49 8.14
N GLU A 81 -0.31 1.60 9.34
CA GLU A 81 -0.39 0.54 10.36
C GLU A 81 -1.84 0.22 10.74
N SER A 82 -2.68 1.24 10.92
CA SER A 82 -4.09 1.09 11.25
C SER A 82 -4.89 0.43 10.12
N ASP A 83 -4.62 0.80 8.86
CA ASP A 83 -5.27 0.20 7.68
C ASP A 83 -4.84 -1.27 7.50
N LEU A 84 -3.57 -1.60 7.71
CA LEU A 84 -3.09 -2.99 7.72
C LEU A 84 -3.75 -3.82 8.82
N ALA A 85 -3.88 -3.28 10.02
CA ALA A 85 -4.56 -3.95 11.13
C ALA A 85 -6.05 -4.19 10.82
N ALA A 86 -6.75 -3.19 10.27
CA ALA A 86 -8.15 -3.31 9.86
C ALA A 86 -8.34 -4.37 8.77
N ARG A 87 -7.45 -4.43 7.77
CA ARG A 87 -7.46 -5.46 6.72
C ARG A 87 -7.26 -6.86 7.29
N ARG A 88 -6.35 -7.04 8.25
CA ARG A 88 -6.16 -8.34 8.90
C ARG A 88 -7.38 -8.77 9.71
N ALA A 89 -8.04 -7.82 10.39
CA ALA A 89 -9.27 -8.10 11.12
C ALA A 89 -10.44 -8.46 10.18
N GLY A 90 -10.51 -7.86 9.00
CA GLY A 90 -11.56 -8.12 8.00
C GLY A 90 -11.36 -9.39 7.16
N VAL A 91 -10.15 -9.94 7.08
CA VAL A 91 -9.84 -11.18 6.32
C VAL A 91 -10.11 -12.45 7.16
N GLY A 92 -10.54 -12.31 8.42
CA GLY A 92 -10.81 -13.43 9.33
C GLY A 92 -12.29 -13.64 9.70
N ALA A 93 -13.24 -13.02 9.00
CA ALA A 93 -14.68 -13.14 9.25
C ALA A 93 -15.38 -13.97 8.16
#